data_AF-A0A3C0IXJ9-F1
#
_entry.id   AF-A0A3C0IXJ9-F1
#
_cell.length_a   1.000
_cell.length_b   1.000
_cell.length_c   1.000
_cell.angle_alpha   90.00
_cell.angle_beta   90.00
_cell.angle_gamma   90.00
#
_symmetry.space_group_name_H-M   'P 1'
#
loop_
_entity.id
_entity.type
_entity.pdbx_description
1 polymer ?
#
loop_
_entity_poly.entity_id
_entity_poly.type
_entity_poly.pdbx_seq_one_letter_code
_entity_poly.pdbx_strand_id
1 'polypeptide(L)'
;MSKFAEWRDWKVISSVDLVKPLVNQALSYVSKDPVANLPKILSIAEKIAGKESHKAQVRDVTRVLTESDNNWRELAIRLLTETHPNIMKSIGVSFFVNASLIGVPKQYRISEEIGVQVPYAILMDPTEKCNLRCTGCWAGDYQRVRELDYEVMDRVCREAEELGIYLIVVSGGEPMVAKDKLIRLAESHPNQLFHPFTNGTLIDEEFVSEMVRVGNIAPAISVEGLEEGTDST
;
A
#
# COMPACT_ATOMS: atom_id res chain seq x y z
N MET A 1 -15.72 -3.46 29.73
CA MET A 1 -15.33 -4.36 28.63
C MET A 1 -16.45 -4.46 27.59
N SER A 2 -16.77 -3.37 26.87
CA SER A 2 -17.82 -3.39 25.83
C SER A 2 -17.63 -2.26 24.79
N LYS A 3 -16.63 -2.39 23.91
CA LYS A 3 -16.55 -1.63 22.64
C LYS A 3 -16.54 -2.52 21.38
N PHE A 4 -16.76 -3.82 21.55
CA PHE A 4 -16.81 -4.80 20.47
C PHE A 4 -18.23 -5.24 20.09
N ALA A 5 -19.27 -4.64 20.67
CA ALA A 5 -20.67 -5.06 20.46
C ALA A 5 -21.34 -4.42 19.22
N GLU A 6 -20.81 -3.33 18.67
CA GLU A 6 -21.39 -2.62 17.50
C GLU A 6 -21.10 -3.30 16.15
N TRP A 7 -20.45 -4.46 16.15
CA TRP A 7 -19.98 -5.15 14.94
C TRP A 7 -20.90 -6.28 14.48
N ARG A 8 -21.93 -6.61 15.27
CA ARG A 8 -22.77 -7.82 15.10
C ARG A 8 -23.76 -7.76 13.93
N ASP A 9 -23.96 -6.61 13.29
CA ASP A 9 -24.99 -6.42 12.27
C ASP A 9 -24.48 -6.48 10.82
N TRP A 10 -23.26 -6.98 10.58
CA TRP A 10 -22.74 -7.18 9.23
C TRP A 10 -23.32 -8.46 8.58
N LYS A 11 -24.59 -8.42 8.17
CA LYS A 11 -25.10 -9.29 7.09
C LYS A 11 -24.78 -8.69 5.72
N VAL A 12 -23.51 -8.35 5.43
CA VAL A 12 -23.11 -8.04 4.03
C VAL A 12 -22.64 -9.32 3.37
N ILE A 13 -23.66 -10.09 2.98
CA ILE A 13 -23.80 -10.91 1.77
C ILE A 13 -22.52 -10.98 0.91
N SER A 14 -21.98 -12.20 0.81
CA SER A 14 -21.43 -12.96 -0.35
C SER A 14 -21.25 -12.29 -1.73
N SER A 15 -21.01 -10.99 -1.82
CA SER A 15 -21.02 -10.20 -3.06
C SER A 15 -19.62 -9.83 -3.55
N VAL A 16 -18.56 -10.19 -2.81
CA VAL A 16 -17.17 -9.77 -3.06
C VAL A 16 -16.66 -10.21 -4.44
N ASP A 17 -17.08 -11.39 -4.93
CA ASP A 17 -16.72 -11.87 -6.28
C ASP A 17 -17.56 -11.23 -7.41
N LEU A 18 -18.75 -10.70 -7.09
CA LEU A 18 -19.60 -9.95 -8.03
C LEU A 18 -19.21 -8.48 -8.15
N VAL A 19 -18.64 -7.88 -7.09
CA VAL A 19 -18.25 -6.47 -7.08
C VAL A 19 -16.88 -6.23 -7.72
N LYS A 20 -15.96 -7.21 -7.67
CA LYS A 20 -14.62 -7.10 -8.30
C LYS A 20 -14.66 -6.73 -9.79
N PRO A 21 -15.44 -7.40 -10.66
CA PRO A 21 -15.54 -7.02 -12.08
C PRO A 21 -16.10 -5.60 -12.25
N LEU A 22 -17.08 -5.22 -11.43
CA LEU A 22 -17.72 -3.91 -11.49
C LEU A 22 -16.76 -2.79 -11.05
N VAL A 23 -15.98 -3.04 -9.99
CA VAL A 23 -14.93 -2.15 -9.51
C VAL A 23 -13.79 -2.06 -10.51
N ASN A 24 -13.36 -3.18 -11.11
CA ASN A 24 -12.34 -3.17 -12.16
C ASN A 24 -12.79 -2.42 -13.41
N GLN A 25 -14.06 -2.54 -13.80
CA GLN A 25 -14.64 -1.80 -14.92
C GLN A 25 -14.79 -0.31 -14.59
N ALA A 26 -15.22 0.03 -13.36
CA ALA A 26 -15.30 1.40 -12.89
C ALA A 26 -13.92 2.05 -12.81
N LEU A 27 -12.92 1.35 -12.28
CA LEU A 27 -11.52 1.77 -12.27
C LEU A 27 -11.02 1.97 -13.71
N SER A 28 -11.22 1.00 -14.61
CA SER A 28 -10.82 1.14 -16.02
C SER A 28 -11.48 2.33 -16.73
N TYR A 29 -12.73 2.66 -16.42
CA TYR A 29 -13.44 3.80 -16.98
C TYR A 29 -12.92 5.13 -16.42
N VAL A 30 -12.73 5.20 -15.11
CA VAL A 30 -12.22 6.36 -14.38
C VAL A 30 -10.76 6.66 -14.77
N SER A 31 -9.94 5.63 -14.93
CA SER A 31 -8.51 5.76 -15.27
C SER A 31 -8.25 6.37 -16.66
N LYS A 32 -9.29 6.55 -17.49
CA LYS A 32 -9.15 7.23 -18.79
C LYS A 32 -8.98 8.74 -18.66
N ASP A 33 -9.58 9.35 -17.64
CA ASP A 33 -9.40 10.76 -17.29
C ASP A 33 -9.57 10.91 -15.77
N PRO A 34 -8.55 10.54 -14.98
CA PRO A 34 -8.66 10.44 -13.53
C PRO A 34 -8.90 11.79 -12.87
N VAL A 35 -8.44 12.90 -13.47
CA VAL A 35 -8.63 14.25 -12.94
C VAL A 35 -10.09 14.69 -13.12
N ALA A 36 -10.65 14.57 -14.32
CA ALA A 36 -12.06 14.93 -14.55
C ALA A 36 -13.02 14.02 -13.78
N ASN A 37 -12.65 12.76 -13.56
CA ASN A 37 -13.47 11.79 -12.85
C ASN A 37 -13.29 11.81 -11.32
N LEU A 38 -12.37 12.61 -10.77
CA LEU A 38 -12.03 12.60 -9.34
C LEU A 38 -13.26 12.71 -8.40
N PRO A 39 -14.23 13.62 -8.62
CA PRO A 39 -15.45 13.67 -7.80
C PRO A 39 -16.27 12.38 -7.85
N LYS A 40 -16.30 11.72 -9.01
CA LYS A 40 -17.03 10.45 -9.21
C LYS A 40 -16.32 9.30 -8.50
N ILE A 41 -14.99 9.26 -8.49
CA ILE A 41 -14.18 8.28 -7.72
C ILE A 41 -14.53 8.39 -6.25
N LEU A 42 -14.46 9.61 -5.72
CA LEU A 42 -14.67 9.88 -4.30
C LEU A 42 -16.11 9.56 -3.88
N SER A 43 -17.09 9.88 -4.73
CA SER A 43 -18.49 9.48 -4.50
C SER A 43 -18.68 7.96 -4.47
N ILE A 44 -17.99 7.22 -5.33
CA ILE A 44 -18.00 5.75 -5.30
C ILE A 44 -17.35 5.26 -4.00
N ALA A 45 -16.19 5.80 -3.63
CA ALA A 45 -15.49 5.44 -2.40
C ALA A 45 -16.37 5.66 -1.16
N GLU A 46 -17.10 6.79 -1.08
CA GLU A 46 -18.04 7.06 0.02
C GLU A 46 -19.19 6.04 0.08
N LYS A 47 -19.73 5.64 -1.08
CA LYS A 47 -20.79 4.63 -1.15
C LYS A 47 -20.34 3.24 -0.71
N ILE A 48 -19.09 2.88 -1.01
CA ILE A 48 -18.53 1.58 -0.61
C ILE A 48 -18.08 1.60 0.85
N ALA A 49 -17.72 2.76 1.40
CA ALA A 49 -17.31 2.89 2.80
C ALA A 49 -18.41 2.38 3.75
N GLY A 50 -18.14 1.25 4.41
CA GLY A 50 -19.12 0.57 5.27
C GLY A 50 -19.39 1.24 6.61
N LYS A 51 -18.54 2.19 7.04
CA LYS A 51 -18.66 2.90 8.32
C LYS A 51 -18.85 4.39 8.12
N GLU A 52 -19.64 5.02 8.99
CA GLU A 52 -19.87 6.46 8.92
C GLU A 52 -18.59 7.27 9.15
N SER A 53 -17.68 6.79 10.01
CA SER A 53 -16.35 7.41 10.19
C SER A 53 -15.52 7.40 8.91
N HIS A 54 -15.56 6.32 8.14
CA HIS A 54 -14.86 6.22 6.85
C HIS A 54 -15.53 7.12 5.80
N LYS A 55 -16.86 7.20 5.79
CA LYS A 55 -17.59 8.16 4.92
C LYS A 55 -17.22 9.60 5.23
N ALA A 56 -17.14 9.96 6.52
CA ALA A 56 -16.70 11.29 6.94
C ALA A 56 -15.28 11.60 6.44
N GLN A 57 -14.35 10.67 6.58
CA GLN A 57 -12.99 10.82 6.04
C GLN A 57 -12.98 11.01 4.52
N VAL A 58 -13.79 10.24 3.77
CA VAL A 58 -13.90 10.39 2.32
C VAL A 58 -14.47 11.77 1.95
N ARG A 59 -15.46 12.28 2.69
CA ARG A 59 -16.00 13.64 2.49
C ARG A 59 -14.96 14.72 2.77
N ASP A 60 -14.15 14.57 3.82
CA ASP A 60 -13.06 15.49 4.12
C ASP A 60 -12.00 15.51 3.01
N VAL A 61 -11.59 14.33 2.53
CA VAL A 61 -10.68 14.20 1.37
C VAL A 61 -11.31 14.83 0.13
N THR A 62 -12.61 14.59 -0.11
CA THR A 62 -13.33 15.17 -1.26
C THR A 62 -13.22 16.69 -1.24
N ARG A 63 -13.58 17.31 -0.11
CA ARG A 63 -13.47 18.75 0.07
C ARG A 63 -12.06 19.27 -0.19
N VAL A 64 -11.04 18.64 0.39
CA VAL A 64 -9.63 19.06 0.19
C VAL A 64 -9.22 18.99 -1.27
N LEU A 65 -9.65 17.96 -2.01
CA LEU A 65 -9.24 17.76 -3.39
C LEU A 65 -10.09 18.53 -4.43
N THR A 66 -11.33 18.89 -4.11
CA THR A 66 -12.24 19.52 -5.08
C THR A 66 -12.56 20.99 -4.80
N GLU A 67 -12.49 21.47 -3.55
CA GLU A 67 -13.02 22.78 -3.17
C GLU A 67 -11.96 23.87 -2.98
N SER A 68 -10.68 23.51 -2.89
CA SER A 68 -9.61 24.51 -2.71
C SER A 68 -8.36 24.15 -3.50
N ASP A 69 -7.70 25.16 -4.05
CA ASP A 69 -6.37 24.99 -4.60
C ASP A 69 -5.36 24.94 -3.44
N ASN A 70 -4.68 23.80 -3.31
CA ASN A 70 -3.76 23.53 -2.21
C ASN A 70 -2.75 22.45 -2.64
N ASN A 71 -1.71 22.29 -1.84
CA ASN A 71 -0.65 21.30 -2.06
C ASN A 71 -1.15 19.85 -2.15
N TRP A 72 -2.20 19.48 -1.41
CA TRP A 72 -2.78 18.13 -1.48
C TRP A 72 -3.49 17.86 -2.80
N ARG A 73 -4.20 18.86 -3.31
CA ARG A 73 -4.84 18.80 -4.63
C ARG A 73 -3.80 18.72 -5.74
N GLU A 74 -2.77 19.55 -5.68
CA GLU A 74 -1.65 19.51 -6.63
C GLU A 74 -0.98 18.13 -6.62
N LEU A 75 -0.62 17.62 -5.44
CA LEU A 75 -0.04 16.29 -5.28
C LEU A 75 -0.95 15.21 -5.85
N ALA A 76 -2.25 15.24 -5.54
CA ALA A 76 -3.19 14.25 -6.06
C ALA A 76 -3.29 14.30 -7.60
N ILE A 77 -3.33 15.49 -8.20
CA ILE A 77 -3.34 15.65 -9.65
C ILE A 77 -2.06 15.08 -10.25
N ARG A 78 -0.89 15.46 -9.71
CA ARG A 78 0.41 14.96 -10.19
C ARG A 78 0.50 13.44 -10.08
N LEU A 79 0.06 12.86 -8.97
CA LEU A 79 0.00 11.40 -8.84
C LEU A 79 -0.90 10.78 -9.92
N LEU A 80 -2.03 11.39 -10.25
CA LEU A 80 -2.97 10.88 -11.26
C LEU A 80 -2.47 11.06 -12.70
N THR A 81 -1.65 12.09 -12.99
CA THR A 81 -1.24 12.46 -14.36
C THR A 81 0.21 12.13 -14.70
N GLU A 82 1.11 12.11 -13.72
CA GLU A 82 2.55 11.89 -13.90
C GLU A 82 2.98 10.45 -13.56
N THR A 83 2.16 9.70 -12.83
CA THR A 83 2.47 8.29 -12.50
C THR A 83 2.12 7.37 -13.64
N HIS A 84 2.99 6.38 -13.90
CA HIS A 84 2.75 5.39 -14.95
C HIS A 84 1.39 4.67 -14.77
N PRO A 85 0.58 4.50 -15.84
CA PRO A 85 -0.77 3.94 -15.73
C PRO A 85 -0.83 2.54 -15.10
N ASN A 86 0.18 1.70 -15.33
CA ASN A 86 0.23 0.36 -14.72
C ASN A 86 0.39 0.43 -13.20
N ILE A 87 1.18 1.38 -12.70
CA ILE A 87 1.40 1.61 -11.27
C ILE A 87 0.11 2.17 -10.65
N MET A 88 -0.50 3.17 -11.28
CA MET A 88 -1.77 3.75 -10.80
C MET A 88 -2.88 2.72 -10.70
N LYS A 89 -3.02 1.87 -11.73
CA LYS A 89 -3.99 0.77 -11.72
C LYS A 89 -3.72 -0.21 -10.58
N SER A 90 -2.47 -0.64 -10.42
CA SER A 90 -2.09 -1.66 -9.45
C SER A 90 -2.19 -1.15 -8.02
N ILE A 91 -1.75 0.09 -7.73
CA ILE A 91 -1.97 0.73 -6.42
C ILE A 91 -3.48 0.89 -6.17
N GLY A 92 -4.23 1.36 -7.17
CA GLY A 92 -5.69 1.47 -7.10
C GLY A 92 -6.36 0.16 -6.67
N VAL A 93 -5.99 -0.95 -7.30
CA VAL A 93 -6.54 -2.28 -7.02
C VAL A 93 -5.98 -2.85 -5.71
N SER A 94 -4.67 -2.96 -5.55
CA SER A 94 -4.04 -3.64 -4.41
C SER A 94 -4.23 -2.90 -3.09
N PHE A 95 -4.17 -1.56 -3.08
CA PHE A 95 -4.32 -0.78 -1.85
C PHE A 95 -5.77 -0.44 -1.54
N PHE A 96 -6.49 0.22 -2.45
CA PHE A 96 -7.85 0.67 -2.16
C PHE A 96 -8.85 -0.49 -2.22
N VAL A 97 -8.78 -1.35 -3.24
CA VAL A 97 -9.76 -2.45 -3.37
C VAL A 97 -9.37 -3.63 -2.46
N ASN A 98 -8.18 -4.20 -2.64
CA ASN A 98 -7.80 -5.40 -1.92
C ASN A 98 -7.53 -5.10 -0.44
N ALA A 99 -6.60 -4.19 -0.11
CA ALA A 99 -6.29 -3.93 1.31
C ALA A 99 -7.47 -3.32 2.07
N SER A 100 -8.08 -2.25 1.54
CA SER A 100 -9.12 -1.52 2.28
C SER A 100 -10.52 -2.13 2.17
N LEU A 101 -11.05 -2.34 0.95
CA LEU A 101 -12.45 -2.73 0.77
C LEU A 101 -12.70 -4.23 1.02
N ILE A 102 -11.76 -5.09 0.65
CA ILE A 102 -11.88 -6.55 0.76
C ILE A 102 -11.17 -7.07 2.00
N GLY A 103 -9.96 -6.57 2.25
CA GLY A 103 -9.06 -7.02 3.32
C GLY A 103 -9.62 -6.72 4.68
N VAL A 104 -9.96 -5.46 4.96
CA VAL A 104 -10.45 -5.04 6.28
C VAL A 104 -11.66 -5.84 6.79
N PRO A 105 -12.76 -6.04 6.02
CA PRO A 105 -13.86 -6.89 6.48
C PRO A 105 -13.44 -8.34 6.72
N LYS A 106 -12.57 -8.89 5.86
CA LYS A 106 -12.04 -10.25 6.01
C LYS A 106 -11.19 -10.39 7.27
N GLN A 107 -10.32 -9.42 7.56
CA GLN A 107 -9.49 -9.33 8.75
C GLN A 107 -10.35 -9.32 10.01
N TYR A 108 -11.43 -8.52 10.06
CA TYR A 108 -12.34 -8.50 11.22
C TYR A 108 -13.03 -9.85 11.45
N ARG A 109 -13.59 -10.46 10.40
CA ARG A 109 -14.23 -11.78 10.51
C ARG A 109 -13.25 -12.84 11.04
N ILE A 110 -12.06 -12.91 10.46
CA ILE A 110 -11.02 -13.85 10.92
C ILE A 110 -10.64 -13.53 12.37
N SER A 111 -10.49 -12.25 12.72
CA SER A 111 -10.14 -11.85 14.09
C SER A 111 -11.14 -12.32 15.14
N GLU A 112 -12.44 -12.29 14.81
CA GLU A 112 -13.50 -12.83 15.67
C GLU A 112 -13.41 -14.36 15.79
N GLU A 113 -13.12 -15.06 14.69
CA GLU A 113 -12.99 -16.52 14.65
C GLU A 113 -11.82 -17.03 15.49
N ILE A 114 -10.65 -16.36 15.41
CA ILE A 114 -9.42 -16.80 16.09
C ILE A 114 -9.20 -16.13 17.45
N GLY A 115 -10.01 -15.13 17.80
CA GLY A 115 -9.92 -14.41 19.07
C GLY A 115 -8.70 -13.48 19.20
N VAL A 116 -8.01 -13.15 18.11
CA VAL A 116 -6.89 -12.20 18.08
C VAL A 116 -7.01 -11.24 16.91
N GLN A 117 -6.46 -10.03 17.03
CA GLN A 117 -6.55 -9.03 15.96
C GLN A 117 -5.63 -9.40 14.79
N VAL A 118 -6.19 -9.51 13.59
CA VAL A 118 -5.44 -9.59 12.34
C VAL A 118 -4.99 -8.17 11.94
N PRO A 119 -3.69 -7.95 11.68
CA PRO A 119 -3.19 -6.62 11.35
C PRO A 119 -3.61 -6.17 9.94
N TYR A 120 -3.54 -4.86 9.68
CA TYR A 120 -3.79 -4.30 8.35
C TYR A 120 -2.63 -4.52 7.37
N ALA A 121 -1.41 -4.50 7.89
CA ALA A 121 -0.18 -4.58 7.12
C ALA A 121 0.85 -5.45 7.84
N ILE A 122 1.79 -6.01 7.08
CA ILE A 122 2.99 -6.67 7.60
C ILE A 122 4.18 -5.79 7.26
N LEU A 123 5.05 -5.53 8.24
CA LEU A 123 6.38 -4.99 8.01
C LEU A 123 7.36 -6.17 7.93
N MET A 124 8.12 -6.23 6.84
CA MET A 124 9.10 -7.27 6.57
C MET A 124 10.45 -6.65 6.25
N ASP A 125 11.50 -7.15 6.91
CA ASP A 125 12.89 -6.76 6.67
C ASP A 125 13.59 -7.88 5.87
N PRO A 126 13.76 -7.76 4.54
CA PRO A 126 14.38 -8.80 3.72
C PRO A 126 15.86 -9.02 4.05
N THR A 127 16.52 -7.95 4.51
CA THR A 127 17.95 -7.90 4.75
C THR A 127 18.28 -6.83 5.79
N GLU A 128 19.27 -7.11 6.62
CA GLU A 128 19.87 -6.13 7.53
C GLU A 128 20.94 -5.27 6.84
N LYS A 129 21.35 -5.63 5.62
CA LYS A 129 22.40 -4.89 4.90
C LYS A 129 21.89 -3.52 4.50
N CYS A 130 22.76 -2.52 4.62
CA CYS A 130 22.51 -1.16 4.18
C CYS A 130 23.79 -0.60 3.56
N ASN A 131 23.67 0.12 2.44
CA ASN A 131 24.77 0.81 1.79
C ASN A 131 25.16 2.14 2.47
N LEU A 132 24.35 2.63 3.43
CA LEU A 132 24.59 3.86 4.20
C LEU A 132 24.83 3.58 5.70
N ARG A 133 25.18 4.63 6.46
CA ARG A 133 25.47 4.60 7.91
C ARG A 133 24.92 5.83 8.63
N CYS A 134 23.63 6.14 8.40
CA CYS A 134 22.99 7.36 8.92
C CYS A 134 23.02 7.42 10.45
N THR A 135 23.29 8.61 10.97
CA THR A 135 23.20 8.92 12.40
C THR A 135 21.78 8.73 12.90
N GLY A 136 21.62 8.03 14.03
CA GLY A 136 20.30 7.75 14.62
C GLY A 136 19.51 6.63 13.91
N CYS A 137 20.12 5.90 12.98
CA CYS A 137 19.47 4.77 12.32
C CYS A 137 19.20 3.63 13.32
N TRP A 138 17.93 3.32 13.56
CA TRP A 138 17.53 2.21 14.44
C TRP A 138 17.99 0.82 13.93
N ALA A 139 18.18 0.69 12.63
CA ALA A 139 18.64 -0.52 11.93
C ALA A 139 20.16 -0.47 11.71
N GLY A 140 20.81 0.66 12.05
CA GLY A 140 22.26 0.83 12.05
C GLY A 140 22.95 -0.07 13.07
N ASP A 141 22.25 -0.43 14.14
CA ASP A 141 22.68 -1.36 15.19
C ASP A 141 22.61 -2.84 14.78
N TYR A 142 22.02 -3.15 13.62
CA TYR A 142 22.02 -4.51 13.11
C TYR A 142 23.45 -4.97 12.83
N GLN A 143 23.70 -6.27 12.95
CA GLN A 143 24.98 -6.86 12.56
C GLN A 143 25.18 -6.84 11.03
N ARG A 144 24.15 -6.45 10.27
CA ARG A 144 24.15 -6.33 8.79
C ARG A 144 24.47 -7.63 8.07
N VAL A 145 24.12 -8.76 8.68
CA VAL A 145 24.45 -10.10 8.16
C VAL A 145 23.23 -10.95 7.89
N ARG A 146 22.08 -10.71 8.55
CA ARG A 146 20.91 -11.56 8.38
C ARG A 146 20.11 -11.15 7.16
N GLU A 147 19.62 -12.15 6.45
CA GLU A 147 18.74 -12.02 5.29
C GLU A 147 17.67 -13.10 5.36
N LEU A 148 16.47 -12.77 4.91
CA LEU A 148 15.41 -13.76 4.75
C LEU A 148 15.58 -14.50 3.42
N ASP A 149 15.38 -15.82 3.46
CA ASP A 149 15.25 -16.61 2.24
C ASP A 149 13.96 -16.21 1.50
N TYR A 150 14.01 -16.23 0.17
CA TYR A 150 12.86 -15.84 -0.65
C TYR A 150 11.64 -16.72 -0.34
N GLU A 151 11.85 -18.02 -0.11
CA GLU A 151 10.81 -19.00 0.17
C GLU A 151 10.07 -18.70 1.48
N VAL A 152 10.76 -18.10 2.46
CA VAL A 152 10.14 -17.64 3.70
C VAL A 152 9.28 -16.41 3.41
N MET A 153 9.80 -15.46 2.64
CA MET A 153 9.08 -14.23 2.30
C MET A 153 7.82 -14.53 1.46
N ASP A 154 7.92 -15.42 0.46
CA ASP A 154 6.80 -15.91 -0.35
C ASP A 154 5.73 -16.57 0.51
N ARG A 155 6.14 -17.45 1.43
CA ARG A 155 5.20 -18.10 2.35
C ARG A 155 4.46 -17.06 3.21
N VAL A 156 5.17 -16.08 3.77
CA VAL A 156 4.55 -15.00 4.57
C VAL A 156 3.56 -14.22 3.70
N CYS A 157 3.89 -13.90 2.46
CA CYS A 157 2.99 -13.18 1.56
C CYS A 157 1.73 -13.99 1.24
N ARG A 158 1.86 -15.30 1.00
CA ARG A 158 0.70 -16.20 0.81
C ARG A 158 -0.20 -16.27 2.05
N GLU A 159 0.39 -16.47 3.23
CA GLU A 159 -0.34 -16.48 4.51
C GLU A 159 -1.03 -15.13 4.77
N ALA A 160 -0.38 -14.02 4.40
CA ALA A 160 -0.95 -12.68 4.48
C ALA A 160 -2.22 -12.54 3.63
N GLU A 161 -2.20 -13.00 2.37
CA GLU A 161 -3.38 -12.98 1.50
C GLU A 161 -4.54 -13.83 2.08
N GLU A 162 -4.24 -14.97 2.68
CA GLU A 162 -5.21 -15.83 3.37
C GLU A 162 -5.88 -15.10 4.55
N LEU A 163 -5.14 -14.24 5.24
CA LEU A 163 -5.64 -13.38 6.31
C LEU A 163 -6.31 -12.09 5.82
N GLY A 164 -6.22 -11.79 4.52
CA GLY A 164 -6.74 -10.54 3.94
C GLY A 164 -5.80 -9.35 4.11
N ILE A 165 -4.50 -9.59 4.31
CA ILE A 165 -3.45 -8.60 4.40
C ILE A 165 -2.83 -8.42 3.02
N TYR A 166 -2.97 -7.22 2.47
CA TYR A 166 -2.51 -6.90 1.12
C TYR A 166 -1.48 -5.77 1.07
N LEU A 167 -1.15 -5.15 2.21
CA LEU A 167 -0.10 -4.16 2.31
C LEU A 167 1.14 -4.78 2.97
N ILE A 168 2.22 -4.92 2.20
CA ILE A 168 3.51 -5.37 2.69
C ILE A 168 4.44 -4.16 2.73
N VAL A 169 4.70 -3.68 3.93
CA VAL A 169 5.73 -2.66 4.17
C VAL A 169 7.08 -3.36 4.17
N VAL A 170 8.01 -2.87 3.36
CA VAL A 170 9.35 -3.46 3.27
C VAL A 170 10.34 -2.49 3.88
N SER A 171 11.04 -2.93 4.92
CA SER A 171 12.09 -2.16 5.59
C SER A 171 13.37 -2.99 5.65
N GLY A 172 14.22 -2.77 6.64
CA GLY A 172 15.48 -3.49 6.84
C GLY A 172 16.62 -2.53 7.16
N GLY A 173 17.83 -2.90 6.71
CA GLY A 173 18.88 -1.92 6.47
C GLY A 173 18.48 -1.02 5.28
N GLU A 174 18.70 -1.51 4.06
CA GLU A 174 18.19 -0.91 2.81
C GLU A 174 17.49 -1.99 1.97
N PRO A 175 16.16 -1.92 1.78
CA PRO A 175 15.41 -2.90 1.00
C PRO A 175 15.93 -3.11 -0.43
N MET A 176 16.46 -2.05 -1.06
CA MET A 176 16.94 -2.11 -2.44
C MET A 176 18.22 -2.95 -2.59
N VAL A 177 18.90 -3.31 -1.49
CA VAL A 177 19.96 -4.34 -1.52
C VAL A 177 19.40 -5.72 -1.90
N ALA A 178 18.12 -5.97 -1.60
CA ALA A 178 17.39 -7.19 -1.92
C ALA A 178 16.36 -6.98 -3.06
N LYS A 179 16.61 -6.04 -3.98
CA LYS A 179 15.66 -5.66 -5.04
C LYS A 179 15.18 -6.83 -5.89
N ASP A 180 16.03 -7.81 -6.18
CA ASP A 180 15.65 -9.00 -6.97
C ASP A 180 14.57 -9.84 -6.26
N LYS A 181 14.70 -10.02 -4.93
CA LYS A 181 13.70 -10.73 -4.13
C LYS A 181 12.40 -9.94 -4.10
N LEU A 182 12.49 -8.62 -3.97
CA LEU A 182 11.33 -7.73 -3.95
C LEU A 182 10.55 -7.78 -5.29
N ILE A 183 11.24 -7.70 -6.43
CA ILE A 183 10.63 -7.85 -7.75
C ILE A 183 9.96 -9.21 -7.88
N ARG A 184 10.65 -10.29 -7.48
CA ARG A 184 10.11 -11.65 -7.56
C ARG A 184 8.86 -11.83 -6.70
N LEU A 185 8.80 -11.21 -5.51
CA LEU A 185 7.59 -11.20 -4.68
C LEU A 185 6.46 -10.38 -5.32
N ALA A 186 6.78 -9.20 -5.83
CA ALA A 186 5.83 -8.33 -6.51
C ALA A 186 5.15 -9.04 -7.68
N GLU A 187 5.92 -9.80 -8.46
CA GLU A 187 5.44 -10.66 -9.54
C GLU A 187 4.59 -11.84 -9.06
N SER A 188 4.99 -12.48 -7.95
CA SER A 188 4.29 -13.66 -7.41
C SER A 188 2.98 -13.31 -6.70
N HIS A 189 2.88 -12.09 -6.16
CA HIS A 189 1.74 -11.60 -5.39
C HIS A 189 1.17 -10.29 -5.97
N PRO A 190 0.61 -10.32 -7.20
CA PRO A 190 0.15 -9.11 -7.90
C PRO A 190 -1.01 -8.39 -7.20
N ASN A 191 -1.69 -9.05 -6.26
CA ASN A 191 -2.80 -8.49 -5.49
C ASN A 191 -2.34 -7.71 -4.25
N GLN A 192 -1.07 -7.83 -3.87
CA GLN A 192 -0.47 -7.09 -2.75
C GLN A 192 0.22 -5.83 -3.26
N LEU A 193 0.32 -4.82 -2.41
CA LEU A 193 1.16 -3.65 -2.60
C LEU A 193 2.42 -3.81 -1.75
N PHE A 194 3.58 -3.73 -2.39
CA PHE A 194 4.87 -3.68 -1.72
C PHE A 194 5.30 -2.21 -1.57
N HIS A 195 5.49 -1.77 -0.33
CA HIS A 195 5.80 -0.40 0.02
C HIS A 195 7.18 -0.32 0.70
N PRO A 196 8.28 -0.30 -0.08
CA PRO A 196 9.62 -0.24 0.48
C PRO A 196 9.97 1.16 0.99
N PHE A 197 10.49 1.22 2.21
CA PHE A 197 11.11 2.41 2.80
C PHE A 197 12.59 2.40 2.45
N THR A 198 13.02 3.32 1.61
CA THR A 198 14.35 3.27 0.97
C THR A 198 15.03 4.64 1.01
N ASN A 199 16.35 4.63 1.09
CA ASN A 199 17.16 5.84 0.91
C ASN A 199 17.24 6.31 -0.57
N GLY A 200 16.70 5.52 -1.51
CA GLY A 200 16.59 5.87 -2.92
C GLY A 200 17.88 5.76 -3.74
N THR A 201 19.05 5.63 -3.10
CA THR A 201 20.36 5.64 -3.79
C THR A 201 20.62 4.43 -4.70
N LEU A 202 19.85 3.36 -4.53
CA LEU A 202 19.94 2.12 -5.31
C LEU A 202 18.78 1.93 -6.30
N ILE A 203 17.93 2.94 -6.46
CA ILE A 203 16.89 2.96 -7.49
C ILE A 203 17.55 3.38 -8.81
N ASP A 204 17.78 2.42 -9.69
CA ASP A 204 18.32 2.62 -11.04
C ASP A 204 17.23 2.44 -12.12
N GLU A 205 17.55 2.80 -13.37
CA GLU A 205 16.63 2.71 -14.52
C GLU A 205 16.11 1.28 -14.76
N GLU A 206 16.95 0.28 -14.47
CA GLU A 206 16.57 -1.14 -14.57
C GLU A 206 15.49 -1.47 -13.53
N PHE A 207 15.70 -1.09 -12.27
CA PHE A 207 14.70 -1.28 -11.22
C PHE A 207 13.41 -0.52 -11.50
N VAL A 208 13.48 0.73 -12.00
CA VAL A 208 12.30 1.51 -12.39
C VAL A 208 11.52 0.80 -13.50
N SER A 209 12.21 0.23 -14.49
CA SER A 209 11.58 -0.56 -15.56
C SER A 209 10.83 -1.78 -15.01
N GLU A 210 11.44 -2.48 -14.06
CA GLU A 210 10.83 -3.62 -13.37
C GLU A 210 9.64 -3.20 -12.49
N MET A 211 9.74 -2.07 -11.78
CA MET A 211 8.61 -1.50 -11.03
C MET A 211 7.43 -1.19 -11.93
N VAL A 212 7.68 -0.62 -13.11
CA VAL A 212 6.64 -0.36 -14.11
C VAL A 212 6.04 -1.66 -14.62
N ARG A 213 6.84 -2.71 -14.84
CA ARG A 213 6.40 -4.03 -15.29
C ARG A 213 5.49 -4.72 -14.28
N VAL A 214 5.92 -4.82 -13.02
CA VAL A 214 5.13 -5.50 -11.96
C VAL A 214 3.98 -4.62 -11.45
N GLY A 215 4.14 -3.30 -11.46
CA GLY A 215 3.10 -2.31 -11.17
C GLY A 215 2.75 -2.13 -9.69
N ASN A 216 3.07 -3.09 -8.82
CA ASN A 216 2.64 -3.11 -7.42
C ASN A 216 3.77 -2.84 -6.41
N ILE A 217 4.78 -2.08 -6.82
CA ILE A 217 5.82 -1.54 -5.93
C ILE A 217 5.67 -0.01 -5.87
N ALA A 218 5.55 0.53 -4.66
CA ALA A 218 5.47 1.97 -4.43
C ALA A 218 6.49 2.38 -3.35
N PRO A 219 7.67 2.90 -3.69
CA PRO A 219 8.68 3.27 -2.70
C PRO A 219 8.30 4.52 -1.91
N ALA A 220 8.64 4.53 -0.63
CA ALA A 220 8.73 5.72 0.21
C ALA A 220 10.22 6.09 0.33
N ILE A 221 10.58 7.27 -0.20
CA ILE A 221 11.96 7.75 -0.17
C ILE A 221 12.20 8.53 1.13
N SER A 222 13.20 8.12 1.89
CA SER A 222 13.65 8.84 3.10
C SER A 222 14.33 10.16 2.72
N VAL A 223 13.85 11.26 3.31
CA VAL A 223 14.40 12.60 3.15
C VAL A 223 14.41 13.28 4.53
N GLU A 224 15.61 13.45 5.10
CA GLU A 224 15.82 13.90 6.48
C GLU A 224 15.96 15.43 6.59
N GLY A 225 16.05 16.13 5.46
CA GLY A 225 16.04 17.58 5.40
C GLY A 225 16.44 18.11 4.04
N LEU A 226 16.74 19.41 3.98
CA LEU A 226 17.48 19.98 2.86
C LEU A 226 18.91 19.44 2.86
N GLU A 227 19.66 19.66 1.79
CA GLU A 227 21.03 19.15 1.57
C GLU A 227 21.91 19.19 2.82
N GLU A 228 22.03 20.35 3.49
CA GLU A 228 22.83 20.49 4.72
C GLU A 228 22.39 19.56 5.86
N GLY A 229 21.08 19.33 6.00
CA GLY A 229 20.53 18.43 7.01
C GLY A 229 20.71 16.95 6.63
N THR A 230 20.48 16.60 5.37
CA THR A 230 20.62 15.21 4.90
C THR A 230 22.08 14.77 4.88
N ASP A 231 23.00 15.64 4.42
CA ASP A 231 24.42 15.31 4.26
C ASP A 231 25.20 15.31 5.58
N SER A 232 24.67 15.95 6.62
CA SER A 232 25.29 15.95 7.95
C SER A 232 24.90 14.75 8.82
N THR A 233 24.04 13.86 8.31
CA THR A 233 23.49 12.71 9.05
C THR A 233 24.17 11.40 8.69
#